data_AF-A0A7Z7INT0-F1
#
_entry.id   AF-A0A7Z7INT0-F1
#
_cell.length_a   1.000
_cell.length_b   1.000
_cell.length_c   1.000
_cell.angle_alpha   90.00
_cell.angle_beta   90.00
_cell.angle_gamma   90.00
#
_symmetry.space_group_name_H-M   'P 1'
#
loop_
_entity.id
_entity.type
_entity.pdbx_description
1 polymer ?
#
loop_
_entity_poly.entity_id
_entity_poly.type
_entity_poly.pdbx_seq_one_letter_code
_entity_poly.pdbx_strand_id
1 'polypeptide(L)'
;MPADHAVASGQVATFAGPESVREVTVATDRAHSYLTGLLVATTGLAAVCSVGLCDPHALRRWLPLVLAGLVAVAVLLRGRSFTDRWQATILALAAVTLVIGVAGRYVLGLWTMPALLVGVSVMVVVPVAGLVAGVVVPNRFYTPTFRKAVEWIEYVCLTGIFPLAFWLMGVLAAIRYR
;
A
#
# COMPACT_ATOMS: atom_id res chain seq x y z
N MET A 1 25.22 -12.37 -29.51
CA MET A 1 25.28 -12.87 -28.12
C MET A 1 26.75 -12.93 -27.72
N PRO A 2 27.25 -12.01 -26.90
CA PRO A 2 28.51 -12.21 -26.19
C PRO A 2 28.23 -12.96 -24.87
N ALA A 3 29.13 -13.85 -24.49
CA ALA A 3 28.92 -14.89 -23.49
C ALA A 3 29.13 -14.41 -22.06
N ASP A 4 28.15 -14.71 -21.20
CA ASP A 4 28.24 -14.61 -19.74
C ASP A 4 29.17 -15.70 -19.20
N HIS A 5 30.34 -15.31 -18.68
CA HIS A 5 31.13 -16.17 -17.80
C HIS A 5 30.87 -15.77 -16.35
N ALA A 6 29.78 -16.30 -15.78
CA ALA A 6 29.54 -16.23 -14.34
C ALA A 6 30.42 -17.26 -13.62
N VAL A 7 31.55 -16.82 -13.07
CA VAL A 7 32.37 -17.65 -12.18
C VAL A 7 31.65 -17.76 -10.84
N ALA A 8 31.05 -18.91 -10.55
CA ALA A 8 30.47 -19.25 -9.27
C ALA A 8 31.58 -19.54 -8.24
N SER A 9 32.24 -18.51 -7.74
CA SER A 9 32.96 -18.57 -6.47
C SER A 9 32.40 -17.48 -5.57
N GLY A 10 32.20 -17.78 -4.28
CA GLY A 10 31.59 -16.88 -3.30
C GLY A 10 32.43 -15.65 -2.94
N GLN A 11 33.05 -15.00 -3.94
CA GLN A 11 33.77 -13.74 -3.82
C GLN A 11 33.01 -12.66 -4.60
N VAL A 12 32.93 -11.47 -3.99
CA VAL A 12 32.26 -10.27 -4.50
C VAL A 12 32.51 -10.13 -6.00
N ALA A 13 31.45 -10.16 -6.81
CA ALA A 13 31.53 -10.12 -8.27
C ALA A 13 32.35 -8.91 -8.73
N THR A 14 33.59 -9.16 -9.13
CA THR A 14 34.49 -8.14 -9.66
C THR A 14 34.13 -7.93 -11.12
N PHE A 15 33.46 -6.80 -11.41
CA PHE A 15 33.06 -6.41 -12.75
C PHE A 15 34.28 -6.33 -13.69
N ALA A 16 34.24 -7.05 -14.83
CA ALA A 16 35.36 -7.24 -15.74
C ALA A 16 35.75 -6.00 -16.57
N GLY A 17 35.06 -4.87 -16.39
CA GLY A 17 35.33 -3.61 -17.09
C GLY A 17 34.11 -2.68 -17.17
N PRO A 18 34.25 -1.47 -17.72
CA PRO A 18 33.18 -0.45 -17.78
C PRO A 18 31.92 -0.89 -18.55
N GLU A 19 32.03 -1.83 -19.51
CA GLU A 19 30.87 -2.36 -20.23
C GLU A 19 29.99 -3.27 -19.34
N SER A 20 30.60 -4.14 -18.53
CA SER A 20 29.85 -4.99 -17.58
C SER A 20 29.08 -4.17 -16.53
N VAL A 21 29.63 -3.04 -16.10
CA VAL A 21 28.93 -2.11 -15.20
C VAL A 21 27.73 -1.45 -15.92
N ARG A 22 27.89 -1.09 -17.20
CA ARG A 22 26.82 -0.50 -18.02
C ARG A 22 25.67 -1.49 -18.26
N GLU A 23 25.97 -2.77 -18.48
CA GLU A 23 24.93 -3.79 -18.66
C GLU A 23 24.12 -3.99 -17.38
N VAL A 24 24.79 -4.02 -16.22
CA VAL A 24 24.13 -4.15 -14.91
C VAL A 24 23.26 -2.94 -14.61
N THR A 25 23.71 -1.72 -14.94
CA THR A 25 22.87 -0.52 -14.74
C THR A 25 21.64 -0.52 -15.64
N VAL A 26 21.78 -0.91 -16.91
CA VAL A 26 20.63 -1.03 -17.84
C VAL A 26 19.65 -2.12 -17.37
N ALA A 27 20.14 -3.27 -16.92
CA ALA A 27 19.31 -4.34 -16.39
C ALA A 27 18.58 -3.90 -15.10
N THR A 28 19.28 -3.20 -14.21
CA THR A 28 18.73 -2.66 -12.96
C THR A 28 17.63 -1.63 -13.23
N ASP A 29 17.84 -0.72 -14.19
CA ASP A 29 16.86 0.30 -14.58
C ASP A 29 15.57 -0.34 -15.13
N ARG A 30 15.72 -1.36 -15.98
CA ARG A 30 14.57 -2.16 -16.48
C ARG A 30 13.83 -2.85 -15.34
N ALA A 31 14.55 -3.54 -14.45
CA ALA A 31 13.94 -4.20 -13.29
C ALA A 31 13.18 -3.21 -12.39
N HIS A 32 13.75 -2.03 -12.15
CA HIS A 32 13.11 -0.97 -11.38
C HIS A 32 11.79 -0.50 -12.01
N SER A 33 11.77 -0.33 -13.34
CA SER A 33 10.57 0.07 -14.07
C SER A 33 9.45 -0.99 -13.98
N TYR A 34 9.77 -2.28 -14.12
CA TYR A 34 8.81 -3.37 -13.98
C TYR A 34 8.24 -3.47 -12.56
N LEU A 35 9.10 -3.37 -11.54
CA LEU A 35 8.66 -3.40 -10.14
C LEU A 35 7.73 -2.22 -9.81
N THR A 36 8.05 -1.03 -10.32
CA THR A 36 7.22 0.16 -10.14
C THR A 36 5.86 0.00 -10.83
N GLY A 37 5.84 -0.51 -12.07
CA GLY A 37 4.60 -0.77 -12.80
C GLY A 37 3.72 -1.80 -12.10
N LEU A 38 4.30 -2.91 -11.64
CA LEU A 38 3.59 -3.95 -10.90
C LEU A 38 2.95 -3.39 -9.62
N LEU A 39 3.71 -2.57 -8.89
CA LEU A 39 3.29 -1.94 -7.64
C LEU A 39 2.14 -0.95 -7.87
N VAL A 40 2.22 -0.10 -8.90
CA VAL A 40 1.11 0.80 -9.28
C VAL A 40 -0.14 0.00 -9.65
N ALA A 41 0.03 -1.06 -10.47
CA ALA A 41 -1.09 -1.89 -10.89
C ALA A 41 -1.77 -2.61 -9.71
N THR A 42 -1.00 -3.23 -8.82
CA THR A 42 -1.56 -3.95 -7.67
C THR A 42 -2.23 -3.01 -6.68
N THR A 43 -1.64 -1.85 -6.39
CA THR A 43 -2.22 -0.88 -5.46
C THR A 43 -3.45 -0.20 -6.04
N GLY A 44 -3.45 0.14 -7.34
CA GLY A 44 -4.61 0.64 -8.06
C GLY A 44 -5.75 -0.38 -8.07
N LEU A 45 -5.46 -1.64 -8.38
CA LEU A 45 -6.45 -2.72 -8.33
C LEU A 45 -7.03 -2.89 -6.92
N ALA A 46 -6.18 -2.91 -5.89
CA ALA A 46 -6.63 -3.00 -4.50
C ALA A 46 -7.54 -1.83 -4.10
N ALA A 47 -7.22 -0.61 -4.56
CA ALA A 47 -8.07 0.56 -4.34
C ALA A 47 -9.43 0.42 -5.02
N VAL A 48 -9.46 0.05 -6.31
CA VAL A 48 -10.71 -0.16 -7.06
C VAL A 48 -11.57 -1.24 -6.41
N CYS A 49 -10.99 -2.38 -6.04
CA CYS A 49 -11.70 -3.45 -5.34
C CYS A 49 -12.24 -2.98 -3.99
N SER A 50 -11.45 -2.22 -3.21
CA SER A 50 -11.88 -1.70 -1.91
C SER A 50 -13.05 -0.73 -2.03
N VAL A 51 -13.02 0.16 -3.03
CA VAL A 51 -14.12 1.09 -3.33
C VAL A 51 -15.38 0.34 -3.75
N GLY A 52 -15.24 -0.67 -4.62
CA GLY A 52 -16.37 -1.50 -5.07
C GLY A 52 -17.00 -2.31 -3.94
N LEU A 53 -16.19 -2.82 -3.02
CA LEU A 53 -16.64 -3.62 -1.86
C LEU A 53 -17.35 -2.79 -0.79
N CYS A 54 -17.05 -1.49 -0.75
CA CYS A 54 -17.63 -0.53 0.17
C CYS A 54 -19.03 -0.12 -0.26
N ASP A 55 -20.03 -0.99 -0.04
CA ASP A 55 -21.41 -0.66 -0.33
C ASP A 55 -22.10 0.12 0.81
N PRO A 56 -22.64 1.32 0.53
CA PRO A 56 -23.22 2.19 1.56
C PRO A 56 -24.54 1.67 2.14
N HIS A 57 -25.24 0.83 1.38
CA HIS A 57 -26.54 0.24 1.74
C HIS A 57 -26.40 -1.16 2.38
N ALA A 58 -25.18 -1.69 2.50
CA ALA A 58 -24.97 -3.01 3.06
C ALA A 58 -25.20 -3.03 4.58
N LEU A 59 -25.90 -4.06 5.07
CA LEU A 59 -26.21 -4.23 6.50
C LEU A 59 -24.95 -4.32 7.38
N ARG A 60 -23.82 -4.78 6.82
CA ARG A 60 -22.53 -4.92 7.52
C ARG A 60 -21.45 -3.98 6.98
N ARG A 61 -21.82 -2.73 6.65
CA ARG A 61 -20.96 -1.68 6.07
C ARG A 61 -19.64 -1.38 6.82
N TRP A 62 -19.59 -1.66 8.12
CA TRP A 62 -18.37 -1.42 8.92
C TRP A 62 -17.23 -2.40 8.60
N LEU A 63 -17.54 -3.64 8.20
CA LEU A 63 -16.54 -4.66 7.86
C LEU A 63 -15.67 -4.26 6.65
N PRO A 64 -16.27 -3.91 5.47
CA PRO A 64 -15.49 -3.51 4.30
C PRO A 64 -14.77 -2.18 4.53
N LEU A 65 -15.30 -1.28 5.36
CA LEU A 65 -14.61 -0.05 5.76
C LEU A 65 -13.33 -0.33 6.55
N VAL A 66 -13.38 -1.23 7.53
CA VAL A 66 -12.19 -1.62 8.31
C VAL A 66 -11.16 -2.29 7.40
N LEU A 67 -11.60 -3.15 6.47
CA LEU A 67 -10.73 -3.78 5.50
C LEU A 67 -10.06 -2.76 4.56
N ALA A 68 -10.83 -1.81 4.01
CA ALA A 68 -10.29 -0.75 3.17
C ALA A 68 -9.30 0.14 3.93
N GLY A 69 -9.57 0.43 5.21
CA GLY A 69 -8.64 1.14 6.09
C GLY A 69 -7.33 0.39 6.30
N LEU A 70 -7.39 -0.92 6.58
CA LEU A 70 -6.20 -1.76 6.72
C LEU A 70 -5.38 -1.79 5.42
N VAL A 71 -6.03 -1.90 4.26
CA VAL A 71 -5.35 -1.84 2.95
C VAL A 71 -4.69 -0.49 2.75
N ALA A 72 -5.38 0.62 3.01
CA ALA A 72 -4.80 1.96 2.87
C ALA A 72 -3.58 2.17 3.77
N VAL A 73 -3.64 1.72 5.03
CA VAL A 73 -2.52 1.77 5.97
C VAL A 73 -1.37 0.87 5.50
N ALA A 74 -1.65 -0.36 5.10
CA ALA A 74 -0.63 -1.27 4.60
C ALA A 74 0.10 -0.70 3.37
N VAL A 75 -0.64 -0.14 2.40
CA VAL A 75 -0.06 0.51 1.21
C VAL A 75 0.80 1.71 1.58
N LEU A 76 0.33 2.55 2.51
CA LEU A 76 1.08 3.70 3.00
C LEU A 76 2.38 3.29 3.73
N LEU A 77 2.31 2.25 4.56
CA LEU A 77 3.46 1.72 5.31
C LEU A 77 4.48 1.06 4.38
N ARG A 78 4.02 0.34 3.35
CA ARG A 78 4.85 -0.24 2.27
C ARG A 78 5.70 0.83 1.58
N GLY A 79 5.22 2.09 1.54
CA GLY A 79 5.97 3.23 1.01
C GLY A 79 7.35 3.41 1.64
N ARG A 80 7.53 2.95 2.89
CA ARG A 80 8.80 3.03 3.60
C ARG A 80 9.81 1.94 3.27
N SER A 81 9.40 0.83 2.67
CA SER A 81 10.36 -0.21 2.29
C SER A 81 11.19 0.19 1.07
N PHE A 82 10.77 1.22 0.33
CA PHE A 82 11.46 1.68 -0.87
C PHE A 82 12.41 2.83 -0.53
N THR A 83 13.69 2.65 -0.85
CA THR A 83 14.74 3.68 -0.72
C THR A 83 14.52 4.87 -1.67
N ASP A 84 13.74 4.69 -2.75
CA ASP A 84 13.45 5.72 -3.73
C ASP A 84 12.23 6.58 -3.34
N ARG A 85 12.47 7.90 -3.24
CA ARG A 85 11.45 8.91 -2.90
C ARG A 85 10.25 8.88 -3.85
N TRP A 86 10.48 8.49 -5.11
CA TRP A 86 9.44 8.42 -6.13
C TRP A 86 8.41 7.32 -5.83
N GLN A 87 8.87 6.11 -5.50
CA GLN A 87 7.99 4.98 -5.16
C GLN A 87 7.23 5.21 -3.86
N ALA A 88 7.87 5.82 -2.86
CA ALA A 88 7.20 6.22 -1.63
C ALA A 88 6.04 7.21 -1.89
N THR A 89 6.25 8.18 -2.79
CA THR A 89 5.24 9.19 -3.14
C THR A 89 4.07 8.55 -3.90
N ILE A 90 4.35 7.63 -4.82
CA ILE A 90 3.32 6.88 -5.55
C ILE A 90 2.42 6.10 -4.58
N LEU A 91 3.01 5.43 -3.59
CA LEU A 91 2.26 4.67 -2.59
C LEU A 91 1.41 5.56 -1.68
N ALA A 92 1.95 6.72 -1.29
CA ALA A 92 1.19 7.71 -0.54
C ALA A 92 -0.01 8.23 -1.35
N LEU A 93 0.19 8.54 -2.64
CA LEU A 93 -0.88 8.94 -3.55
C LEU A 93 -1.92 7.84 -3.74
N ALA A 94 -1.49 6.58 -3.87
CA ALA A 94 -2.41 5.44 -3.99
C ALA A 94 -3.28 5.27 -2.73
N ALA A 95 -2.69 5.38 -1.53
CA ALA A 95 -3.42 5.33 -0.27
C ALA A 95 -4.44 6.47 -0.14
N VAL A 96 -4.05 7.70 -0.51
CA VAL A 96 -4.95 8.86 -0.53
C VAL A 96 -6.08 8.66 -1.54
N THR A 97 -5.78 8.17 -2.74
CA THR A 97 -6.77 7.91 -3.79
C THR A 97 -7.78 6.87 -3.34
N LEU A 98 -7.34 5.81 -2.64
CA LEU A 98 -8.23 4.81 -2.05
C LEU A 98 -9.19 5.45 -1.05
N VAL A 99 -8.68 6.25 -0.10
CA VAL A 99 -9.50 6.92 0.92
C VAL A 99 -10.52 7.87 0.30
N ILE A 100 -10.10 8.68 -0.68
CA ILE A 100 -10.98 9.58 -1.43
C ILE A 100 -12.03 8.78 -2.20
N GLY A 101 -11.65 7.69 -2.87
CA GLY A 101 -12.58 6.83 -3.61
C GLY A 101 -13.66 6.24 -2.70
N VAL A 102 -13.29 5.74 -1.52
CA VAL A 102 -14.23 5.17 -0.55
C VAL A 102 -15.14 6.27 0.02
N ALA A 103 -14.59 7.41 0.44
CA ALA A 103 -15.38 8.53 0.93
C ALA A 103 -16.36 9.04 -0.13
N GLY A 104 -15.91 9.18 -1.39
CA GLY A 104 -16.73 9.60 -2.52
C GLY A 104 -17.87 8.63 -2.81
N ARG A 105 -17.60 7.32 -2.75
CA ARG A 105 -18.61 6.26 -2.89
C ARG A 105 -19.70 6.38 -1.82
N TYR A 106 -19.34 6.70 -0.57
CA TYR A 106 -20.31 6.90 0.52
C TYR A 106 -21.12 8.20 0.35
N VAL A 107 -20.48 9.30 -0.05
CA VAL A 107 -21.16 10.57 -0.33
C VAL A 107 -22.18 10.40 -1.44
N LEU A 108 -21.76 9.84 -2.58
CA LEU A 108 -22.62 9.61 -3.74
C LEU A 108 -23.67 8.52 -3.52
N GLY A 109 -23.44 7.62 -2.56
CA GLY A 109 -24.36 6.53 -2.27
C GLY A 109 -25.48 6.90 -1.31
N LEU A 110 -25.16 7.63 -0.22
CA LEU A 110 -26.17 8.00 0.78
C LEU A 110 -26.90 9.30 0.44
N TRP A 111 -26.26 10.27 -0.25
CA TRP A 111 -26.85 11.58 -0.55
C TRP A 111 -27.44 12.31 0.69
N THR A 112 -26.84 12.12 1.86
CA THR A 112 -27.26 12.77 3.10
C THR A 112 -26.23 13.82 3.55
N MET A 113 -26.70 14.91 4.18
CA MET A 113 -25.83 15.93 4.79
C MET A 113 -24.75 15.37 5.72
N PRO A 114 -25.04 14.43 6.66
CA PRO A 114 -24.00 13.84 7.50
C PRO A 114 -22.96 13.06 6.69
N ALA A 115 -23.37 12.31 5.64
CA ALA A 115 -22.43 11.59 4.79
C ALA A 115 -21.50 12.54 4.01
N LEU A 116 -22.04 13.67 3.54
CA LEU A 116 -21.26 14.73 2.89
C LEU A 116 -20.21 15.32 3.84
N LEU A 117 -20.63 15.73 5.04
CA LEU A 117 -19.73 16.34 6.04
C LEU A 117 -18.62 15.37 6.46
N VAL A 118 -18.95 14.12 6.75
CA VAL A 118 -17.98 13.09 7.13
C VAL A 118 -17.06 12.76 5.96
N GLY A 119 -17.61 12.57 4.76
CA GLY A 119 -16.84 12.25 3.56
C GLY A 119 -15.81 13.33 3.23
N VAL A 120 -16.23 14.59 3.19
CA VAL A 120 -15.34 15.74 2.92
C VAL A 120 -14.31 15.89 4.04
N SER A 121 -14.70 15.74 5.30
CA SER A 121 -13.78 15.80 6.44
C SER A 121 -12.69 14.73 6.32
N VAL A 122 -13.05 13.47 6.03
CA VAL A 122 -12.08 12.38 5.86
C VAL A 122 -11.16 12.62 4.67
N MET A 123 -11.69 13.11 3.55
CA MET A 123 -10.90 13.46 2.35
C MET A 123 -9.84 14.53 2.61
N VAL A 124 -10.05 15.41 3.60
CA VAL A 124 -9.08 16.47 3.94
C VAL A 124 -8.17 16.04 5.09
N VAL A 125 -8.74 15.50 6.17
CA VAL A 125 -7.99 15.16 7.39
C VAL A 125 -6.96 14.06 7.12
N VAL A 126 -7.29 13.04 6.33
CA VAL A 126 -6.37 11.91 6.09
C VAL A 126 -5.14 12.32 5.29
N PRO A 127 -5.25 13.03 4.14
CA PRO A 127 -4.06 13.51 3.42
C PRO A 127 -3.24 14.50 4.22
N VAL A 128 -3.88 15.42 4.96
CA VAL A 128 -3.18 16.39 5.81
C VAL A 128 -2.42 15.67 6.94
N ALA A 129 -3.06 14.71 7.62
CA ALA A 129 -2.39 13.90 8.64
C ALA A 129 -1.21 13.10 8.05
N GLY A 130 -1.37 12.55 6.84
CA GLY A 130 -0.31 11.87 6.10
C GLY A 130 0.87 12.79 5.77
N LEU A 131 0.60 14.01 5.30
CA LEU A 131 1.61 15.03 5.02
C LEU A 131 2.36 15.45 6.30
N VAL A 132 1.63 15.71 7.38
CA VAL A 132 2.22 16.06 8.68
C VAL A 132 3.08 14.91 9.20
N ALA A 133 2.59 13.68 9.14
CA ALA A 133 3.37 12.50 9.51
C ALA A 133 4.63 12.37 8.63
N GLY A 134 4.52 12.58 7.32
CA GLY A 134 5.63 12.53 6.37
C GLY A 134 6.72 13.58 6.64
N VAL A 135 6.36 14.75 7.17
CA VAL A 135 7.32 15.83 7.51
C VAL A 135 7.90 15.66 8.92
N VAL A 136 7.08 15.28 9.89
CA VAL A 136 7.47 15.21 11.30
C VAL A 136 8.29 13.96 11.60
N VAL A 137 7.96 12.82 11.01
CA VAL A 137 8.61 11.52 11.29
C VAL A 137 10.11 11.55 10.96
N PRO A 138 10.57 11.99 9.76
CA PRO A 138 11.99 12.05 9.44
C PRO A 138 12.77 13.01 10.33
N ASN A 139 12.17 14.16 10.67
CA ASN A 139 12.88 15.23 11.39
C ASN A 139 12.95 15.02 12.91
N ARG A 140 12.07 14.21 13.50
CA ARG A 140 11.95 14.12 14.97
C ARG A 140 12.33 12.78 15.57
N PHE A 141 12.28 11.66 14.83
CA PHE A 141 12.38 10.31 15.41
C PHE A 141 13.19 9.32 14.57
N TYR A 142 14.51 9.54 14.44
CA TYR A 142 15.44 8.45 14.07
C TYR A 142 15.75 7.57 15.28
N THR A 143 14.73 7.02 15.95
CA THR A 143 14.91 6.01 17.00
C THR A 143 14.61 4.61 16.45
N PRO A 144 15.45 3.60 16.73
CA PRO A 144 15.28 2.24 16.20
C PRO A 144 13.95 1.60 16.63
N THR A 145 13.38 2.03 17.76
CA THR A 145 12.08 1.60 18.26
C THR A 145 10.92 2.01 17.37
N PHE A 146 10.93 3.24 16.83
CA PHE A 146 9.86 3.72 15.95
C PHE A 146 9.83 2.94 14.63
N ARG A 147 11.01 2.62 14.07
CA ARG A 147 11.11 1.77 12.89
C ARG A 147 10.47 0.39 13.15
N LYS A 148 10.81 -0.23 14.27
CA LYS A 148 10.29 -1.54 14.65
C LYS A 148 8.78 -1.51 14.89
N ALA A 149 8.28 -0.51 15.62
CA ALA A 149 6.85 -0.35 15.90
C ALA A 149 6.02 -0.30 14.61
N VAL A 150 6.54 0.37 13.59
CA VAL A 150 5.84 0.47 12.31
C VAL A 150 5.85 -0.85 11.56
N GLU A 151 6.99 -1.53 11.53
CA GLU A 151 7.11 -2.87 10.94
C GLU A 151 6.08 -3.83 11.56
N TRP A 152 5.92 -3.77 12.89
CA TRP A 152 4.89 -4.52 13.61
C TRP A 152 3.47 -4.11 13.20
N ILE A 153 3.17 -2.81 13.07
CA ILE A 153 1.85 -2.34 12.63
C ILE A 153 1.56 -2.82 11.21
N GLU A 154 2.54 -2.77 10.32
CA GLU A 154 2.41 -3.29 8.95
C GLU A 154 2.08 -4.78 8.97
N TYR A 155 2.79 -5.58 9.76
CA TYR A 155 2.51 -7.01 9.90
C TYR A 155 1.13 -7.28 10.47
N VAL A 156 0.71 -6.56 11.52
CA VAL A 156 -0.63 -6.69 12.08
C VAL A 156 -1.69 -6.34 11.03
N CYS A 157 -1.47 -5.30 10.22
CA CYS A 157 -2.39 -4.94 9.15
C CYS A 157 -2.49 -6.03 8.09
N LEU A 158 -1.35 -6.56 7.62
CA LEU A 158 -1.30 -7.61 6.62
C LEU A 158 -1.93 -8.92 7.14
N THR A 159 -1.60 -9.33 8.36
CA THR A 159 -2.19 -10.50 9.00
C THR A 159 -3.68 -10.31 9.26
N GLY A 160 -4.13 -9.09 9.60
CA GLY A 160 -5.53 -8.76 9.86
C GLY A 160 -6.42 -8.75 8.62
N ILE A 161 -5.86 -8.48 7.43
CA ILE A 161 -6.63 -8.50 6.17
C ILE A 161 -7.19 -9.89 5.87
N PHE A 162 -6.42 -10.97 6.10
CA PHE A 162 -6.84 -12.35 5.83
C PHE A 162 -8.11 -12.77 6.60
N PRO A 163 -8.14 -12.77 7.94
CA PRO A 163 -9.32 -13.19 8.71
C PRO A 163 -10.53 -12.31 8.40
N LEU A 164 -10.30 -11.01 8.16
CA LEU A 164 -11.38 -10.08 7.84
C LEU A 164 -11.98 -10.36 6.44
N ALA A 165 -11.14 -10.71 5.46
CA ALA A 165 -11.59 -11.14 4.14
C ALA A 165 -12.38 -12.46 4.21
N PHE A 166 -11.91 -13.46 4.96
CA PHE A 166 -12.64 -14.72 5.18
C PHE A 166 -13.99 -14.48 5.87
N TRP A 167 -14.04 -13.55 6.82
CA TRP A 167 -15.28 -13.19 7.49
C TRP A 167 -16.25 -12.45 6.56
N LEU A 168 -15.74 -11.59 5.68
CA LEU A 168 -16.52 -10.87 4.68
C LEU A 168 -17.13 -11.81 3.64
N MET A 169 -16.36 -12.81 3.19
CA MET A 169 -16.84 -13.88 2.30
C MET A 169 -17.87 -14.80 2.97
N GLY A 170 -18.15 -14.63 4.27
CA GLY A 170 -19.12 -15.43 4.99
C GLY A 170 -18.65 -16.85 5.32
N VAL A 171 -17.37 -17.19 5.08
CA VAL A 171 -16.82 -18.53 5.33
C VAL A 171 -16.95 -18.91 6.80
N LEU A 172 -16.63 -17.98 7.71
CA LEU A 172 -16.77 -18.21 9.16
C LEU A 172 -18.24 -18.39 9.59
N ALA A 173 -19.17 -17.73 8.89
CA ALA A 173 -20.60 -17.93 9.15
C ALA A 173 -21.06 -19.28 8.60
N ALA A 174 -20.60 -19.70 7.42
CA ALA A 174 -20.94 -20.97 6.81
C ALA A 174 -20.48 -22.19 7.63
N ILE A 175 -19.34 -22.09 8.33
CA ILE A 175 -18.84 -23.15 9.22
C ILE A 175 -19.67 -23.22 10.51
N ARG A 176 -20.21 -22.10 11.00
CA ARG A 176 -21.01 -22.05 12.24
C ARG A 176 -22.41 -22.67 12.10
N TYR A 177 -22.95 -22.79 10.89
CA TYR A 177 -24.30 -23.32 10.64
C TYR A 177 -24.32 -24.76 10.10
N ARG A 178 -23.19 -25.46 10.11
CA ARG A 178 -23.12 -26.92 9.91
C ARG A 178 -22.90 -27.61 11.24
#